data_AF-A0A2V9WL77-F1
#
_entry.id   AF-A0A2V9WL77-F1
#
_cell.length_a   1.000
_cell.length_b   1.000
_cell.length_c   1.000
_cell.angle_alpha   90.00
_cell.angle_beta   90.00
_cell.angle_gamma   90.00
#
_symmetry.space_group_name_H-M   'P 1'
#
loop_
_entity.id
_entity.type
_entity.pdbx_description
1 polymer ?
#
loop_
_entity_poly.entity_id
_entity_poly.type
_entity_poly.pdbx_seq_one_letter_code
_entity_poly.pdbx_strand_id
1 'polypeptide(L)'
;MAGSHLAMSGQAAETYASLRLCLENGLYGLYLSQHPGSRETWLRRHDSDQAKQRVRSEFTIRNLFDSLRGLDTKEAAVAEQLYERCIDYGAHPNERALTVSLKQETGQDTVEFRVVYLTDDSVIFRACLKTAAQVGASVLGIFRLVFKERFELTGLTNELNRARQGL
;
A
#
# COMPACT_ATOMS: atom_id res chain seq x y z
N MET A 1 10.81 -5.36 -0.25
CA MET A 1 12.05 -4.60 -0.49
C MET A 1 12.01 -3.70 -1.74
N ALA A 2 11.11 -3.91 -2.71
CA ALA A 2 11.02 -3.05 -3.91
C ALA A 2 10.74 -1.57 -3.60
N GLY A 3 9.72 -1.26 -2.78
CA GLY A 3 9.40 0.13 -2.40
C GLY A 3 10.57 0.87 -1.72
N SER A 4 11.32 0.21 -0.83
CA SER A 4 12.50 0.82 -0.19
C SER A 4 13.62 1.12 -1.19
N HIS A 5 13.83 0.25 -2.17
CA HIS A 5 14.82 0.47 -3.23
C HIS A 5 14.41 1.64 -4.14
N LEU A 6 13.14 1.70 -4.55
CA LEU A 6 12.59 2.83 -5.32
C LEU A 6 12.68 4.15 -4.55
N ALA A 7 12.45 4.10 -3.23
CA ALA A 7 12.62 5.26 -2.37
C ALA A 7 14.07 5.73 -2.41
N MET A 8 15.04 4.82 -2.27
CA MET A 8 16.46 5.14 -2.31
C MET A 8 16.97 5.62 -3.67
N SER A 9 16.31 5.24 -4.77
CA SER A 9 16.65 5.72 -6.12
C SER A 9 15.97 7.05 -6.49
N GLY A 10 15.19 7.65 -5.58
CA GLY A 10 14.49 8.93 -5.82
C GLY A 10 13.20 8.78 -6.62
N GLN A 11 12.72 7.55 -6.83
CA GLN A 11 11.50 7.23 -7.57
C GLN A 11 10.29 7.30 -6.63
N ALA A 12 9.93 8.52 -6.23
CA ALA A 12 8.94 8.76 -5.19
C ALA A 12 7.55 8.22 -5.57
N ALA A 13 7.07 8.51 -6.78
CA ALA A 13 5.75 8.08 -7.22
C ALA A 13 5.65 6.54 -7.31
N GLU A 14 6.65 5.91 -7.92
CA GLU A 14 6.75 4.45 -8.04
C GLU A 14 6.89 3.77 -6.68
N THR A 15 7.52 4.43 -5.70
CA THR A 15 7.55 3.96 -4.32
C THR A 15 6.13 3.78 -3.79
N TYR A 16 5.31 4.83 -3.84
CA TYR A 16 3.93 4.75 -3.33
C TYR A 16 3.07 3.74 -4.10
N ALA A 17 3.26 3.60 -5.42
CA ALA A 17 2.61 2.54 -6.20
C ALA A 17 2.99 1.14 -5.71
N SER A 18 4.28 0.90 -5.45
CA SER A 18 4.77 -0.38 -4.92
C SER A 18 4.26 -0.66 -3.49
N LEU A 19 4.19 0.37 -2.65
CA LEU A 19 3.68 0.24 -1.29
C LEU A 19 2.17 -0.04 -1.26
N ARG A 20 1.38 0.61 -2.13
CA ARG A 20 -0.05 0.30 -2.28
C ARG A 20 -0.26 -1.16 -2.66
N LEU A 21 0.50 -1.67 -3.63
CA LEU A 21 0.45 -3.08 -4.03
C LEU A 21 0.81 -4.00 -2.85
N CYS A 22 1.75 -3.60 -1.99
CA CYS A 22 2.09 -4.38 -0.80
C CYS A 22 0.92 -4.47 0.19
N LEU A 23 0.20 -3.37 0.43
CA LEU A 23 -1.02 -3.37 1.26
C LEU A 23 -2.10 -4.25 0.65
N GLU A 24 -2.37 -4.10 -0.64
CA GLU A 24 -3.36 -4.89 -1.36
C GLU A 24 -3.06 -6.39 -1.23
N ASN A 25 -1.81 -6.82 -1.43
CA ASN A 25 -1.45 -8.23 -1.25
C ASN A 25 -1.71 -8.74 0.18
N GLY A 26 -1.40 -7.93 1.21
CA GLY A 26 -1.73 -8.27 2.60
C GLY A 26 -3.23 -8.47 2.81
N LEU A 27 -4.04 -7.55 2.27
CA LEU A 27 -5.49 -7.59 2.33
C LEU A 27 -6.09 -8.79 1.58
N TYR A 28 -5.55 -9.13 0.39
CA TYR A 28 -5.94 -10.34 -0.34
C TYR A 28 -5.64 -11.60 0.46
N GLY A 29 -4.46 -11.68 1.08
CA GLY A 29 -4.07 -12.80 1.94
C GLY A 29 -5.04 -12.98 3.11
N LEU A 30 -5.42 -11.88 3.77
CA LEU A 30 -6.44 -11.91 4.80
C LEU A 30 -7.79 -12.37 4.26
N TYR A 31 -8.28 -11.75 3.19
CA TYR A 31 -9.59 -12.06 2.63
C TYR A 31 -9.74 -13.54 2.24
N LEU A 32 -8.74 -14.11 1.56
CA LEU A 32 -8.71 -15.53 1.18
C LEU A 32 -8.52 -16.49 2.36
N SER A 33 -7.99 -16.01 3.49
CA SER A 33 -7.95 -16.79 4.74
C SER A 33 -9.32 -16.90 5.38
N GLN A 34 -10.13 -15.83 5.30
CA GLN A 34 -11.48 -15.76 5.89
C GLN A 34 -12.56 -16.35 4.98
N HIS A 35 -12.33 -16.38 3.67
CA HIS A 35 -13.29 -16.86 2.68
C HIS A 35 -12.70 -18.00 1.84
N PRO A 36 -12.64 -19.24 2.35
CA PRO A 36 -12.04 -20.35 1.62
C PRO A 36 -12.68 -20.63 0.25
N GLY A 37 -14.00 -20.41 0.10
CA GLY A 37 -14.71 -20.58 -1.17
C GLY A 37 -14.26 -19.60 -2.26
N SER A 38 -13.80 -18.41 -1.87
CA SER A 38 -13.29 -17.38 -2.78
C SER A 38 -12.01 -17.80 -3.51
N ARG A 39 -11.29 -18.80 -2.98
CA ARG A 39 -10.07 -19.33 -3.62
C ARG A 39 -10.39 -19.96 -4.97
N GLU A 40 -11.48 -20.71 -5.06
CA GLU A 40 -11.91 -21.28 -6.33
C GLU A 40 -12.32 -20.19 -7.31
N THR A 41 -13.09 -19.19 -6.87
CA THR A 41 -13.44 -18.03 -7.70
C THR A 41 -12.19 -17.36 -8.27
N TRP A 42 -11.17 -17.13 -7.42
CA TRP A 42 -9.91 -16.52 -7.84
C TRP A 42 -9.14 -17.36 -8.85
N LEU A 43 -9.01 -18.68 -8.63
CA LEU A 43 -8.30 -19.59 -9.55
C LEU A 43 -8.98 -19.71 -10.92
N ARG A 44 -10.31 -19.63 -10.95
CA ARG A 44 -11.13 -19.77 -12.16
C ARG A 44 -11.29 -18.48 -12.96
N ARG A 45 -10.56 -17.41 -12.61
CA ARG A 45 -10.65 -16.07 -13.24
C ARG A 45 -10.64 -16.10 -14.77
N HIS A 46 -9.90 -17.04 -15.36
CA HIS A 46 -9.66 -17.11 -16.79
C HIS A 46 -10.56 -18.11 -17.53
N ASP A 47 -11.49 -18.77 -16.84
CA ASP A 47 -12.38 -19.79 -17.44
C ASP A 47 -13.39 -19.17 -18.42
N SER A 48 -13.87 -17.96 -18.13
CA SER A 48 -14.85 -17.25 -18.97
C SER A 48 -14.96 -15.77 -18.59
N ASP A 49 -15.62 -14.97 -19.42
CA ASP A 49 -15.94 -13.56 -19.10
C ASP A 49 -16.80 -13.43 -17.83
N GLN A 50 -17.71 -14.38 -17.61
CA GLN A 50 -18.52 -14.43 -16.40
C GLN A 50 -17.65 -14.73 -15.17
N ALA A 51 -16.68 -15.63 -15.27
CA ALA A 51 -15.75 -15.92 -14.17
C ALA A 51 -14.84 -14.71 -13.88
N LYS A 52 -14.32 -14.06 -14.92
CA LYS A 52 -13.57 -12.80 -14.81
C LYS A 52 -14.39 -11.70 -14.11
N GLN A 53 -15.66 -11.55 -14.47
CA GLN A 53 -16.54 -10.56 -13.86
C GLN A 53 -16.81 -10.87 -12.38
N ARG A 54 -17.03 -12.15 -12.02
CA ARG A 54 -17.17 -12.59 -10.63
C ARG A 54 -15.96 -12.19 -9.77
N VAL A 55 -14.75 -12.46 -10.26
CA VAL A 55 -13.52 -12.05 -9.58
C VAL A 55 -13.45 -10.52 -9.41
N ARG A 56 -13.80 -9.75 -10.45
CA ARG A 56 -13.80 -8.28 -10.35
C ARG A 56 -14.81 -7.73 -9.35
N SER A 57 -15.98 -8.35 -9.22
CA SER A 57 -17.01 -7.94 -8.26
C SER A 57 -16.70 -8.36 -6.83
N GLU A 58 -16.00 -9.48 -6.65
CA GLU A 58 -15.70 -10.04 -5.34
C GLU A 58 -14.48 -9.38 -4.70
N PHE A 59 -13.37 -9.30 -5.44
CA PHE A 59 -12.09 -8.80 -4.92
C PHE A 59 -11.93 -7.29 -5.13
N THR A 60 -12.93 -6.53 -4.69
CA THR A 60 -12.85 -5.06 -4.66
C THR A 60 -12.13 -4.59 -3.41
N ILE A 61 -11.39 -3.47 -3.49
CA ILE A 61 -10.68 -2.91 -2.34
C ILE A 61 -11.61 -2.66 -1.13
N ARG A 62 -12.87 -2.27 -1.39
CA ARG A 62 -13.90 -2.10 -0.36
C ARG A 62 -14.14 -3.41 0.39
N ASN A 63 -14.43 -4.50 -0.33
CA ASN A 63 -14.70 -5.80 0.29
C ASN A 63 -13.49 -6.31 1.09
N LEU A 64 -12.28 -6.04 0.60
CA LEU A 64 -11.05 -6.39 1.30
C LEU A 64 -10.91 -5.63 2.63
N PHE A 65 -11.15 -4.32 2.63
CA PHE A 65 -11.14 -3.52 3.86
C PHE A 65 -12.29 -3.86 4.81
N ASP A 66 -13.49 -4.16 4.28
CA ASP A 66 -14.62 -4.59 5.09
C ASP A 66 -14.28 -5.89 5.84
N SER A 67 -13.59 -6.83 5.18
CA SER A 67 -13.10 -8.05 5.83
C SER A 67 -12.07 -7.75 6.94
N LEU A 68 -11.15 -6.80 6.73
CA LEU A 68 -10.19 -6.39 7.77
C LEU A 68 -10.91 -5.71 8.94
N ARG A 69 -11.85 -4.80 8.66
CA ARG A 69 -12.61 -4.06 9.67
C ARG A 69 -13.47 -4.97 10.53
N GLY A 70 -13.98 -6.06 9.98
CA GLY A 70 -14.70 -7.10 10.73
C GLY A 70 -13.84 -7.84 11.76
N LEU A 71 -12.51 -7.82 11.60
CA LEU A 71 -11.57 -8.50 12.51
C LEU A 71 -10.84 -7.53 13.45
N ASP A 72 -10.36 -6.40 12.93
CA ASP A 72 -9.63 -5.39 13.69
C ASP A 72 -9.86 -4.00 13.09
N THR A 73 -10.73 -3.22 13.74
CA THR A 73 -11.09 -1.86 13.30
C THR A 73 -9.92 -0.88 13.38
N LYS A 74 -8.98 -1.09 14.31
CA LYS A 74 -7.82 -0.20 14.47
C LYS A 74 -6.80 -0.47 13.37
N GLU A 75 -6.55 -1.74 13.07
CA GLU A 75 -5.66 -2.10 11.95
C GLU A 75 -6.26 -1.67 10.61
N ALA A 76 -7.58 -1.81 10.43
CA ALA A 76 -8.28 -1.30 9.25
C ALA A 76 -8.06 0.21 9.06
N ALA A 77 -8.28 1.02 10.10
CA ALA A 77 -8.12 2.47 10.03
C ALA A 77 -6.68 2.88 9.65
N VAL A 78 -5.67 2.19 10.19
CA VAL A 78 -4.26 2.45 9.85
C VAL A 78 -3.97 2.08 8.40
N ALA A 79 -4.41 0.90 7.96
CA ALA A 79 -4.20 0.41 6.61
C ALA A 79 -4.90 1.30 5.56
N GLU A 80 -6.13 1.77 5.84
CA GLU A 80 -6.86 2.72 5.00
C GLU A 80 -6.12 4.05 4.89
N GLN A 81 -5.64 4.61 6.01
CA GLN A 81 -4.88 5.86 6.00
C GLN A 81 -3.61 5.74 5.15
N LEU A 82 -2.89 4.61 5.25
CA LEU A 82 -1.69 4.37 4.46
C LEU A 82 -2.01 4.13 2.98
N TYR A 83 -3.13 3.46 2.69
CA TYR A 83 -3.60 3.24 1.33
C TYR A 83 -3.95 4.55 0.62
N GLU A 84 -4.73 5.42 1.27
CA GLU A 84 -5.05 6.75 0.74
C GLU A 84 -3.81 7.63 0.58
N ARG A 85 -2.87 7.57 1.53
CA ARG A 85 -1.57 8.24 1.38
C ARG A 85 -0.83 7.78 0.13
N CYS A 86 -0.84 6.48 -0.16
CA CYS A 86 -0.19 5.97 -1.37
C CYS A 86 -0.86 6.52 -2.63
N ILE A 87 -2.19 6.64 -2.65
CA ILE A 87 -2.93 7.28 -3.75
C ILE A 87 -2.46 8.72 -3.92
N ASP A 88 -2.53 9.52 -2.87
CA ASP A 88 -2.22 10.96 -2.90
C ASP A 88 -0.81 11.28 -3.43
N TYR A 89 0.18 10.42 -3.16
CA TYR A 89 1.58 10.71 -3.47
C TYR A 89 2.20 9.90 -4.61
N GLY A 90 1.41 9.14 -5.38
CA GLY A 90 1.90 8.60 -6.66
C GLY A 90 1.32 7.27 -7.13
N ALA A 91 0.51 6.58 -6.33
CA ALA A 91 -0.10 5.32 -6.73
C ALA A 91 -1.32 5.49 -7.66
N HIS A 92 -1.71 6.73 -7.99
CA HIS A 92 -2.76 7.07 -8.95
C HIS A 92 -2.45 8.42 -9.63
N PRO A 93 -2.83 8.62 -10.91
CA PRO A 93 -2.86 9.96 -11.50
C PRO A 93 -3.80 10.88 -10.70
N ASN A 94 -3.23 11.89 -10.04
CA ASN A 94 -3.96 12.95 -9.36
C ASN A 94 -3.11 14.23 -9.32
N GLU A 95 -3.74 15.34 -8.97
CA GLU A 95 -3.09 16.64 -8.93
C GLU A 95 -1.99 16.71 -7.87
N ARG A 96 -2.16 16.08 -6.70
CA ARG A 96 -1.16 16.12 -5.62
C ARG A 96 0.13 15.43 -6.04
N ALA A 97 0.03 14.23 -6.59
CA ALA A 97 1.18 13.47 -7.10
C ALA A 97 1.92 14.23 -8.20
N LEU A 98 1.19 14.93 -9.08
CA LEU A 98 1.78 15.78 -10.11
C LEU A 98 2.46 17.02 -9.52
N THR A 99 1.76 17.76 -8.65
CA THR A 99 2.24 19.01 -8.07
C THR A 99 3.47 18.81 -7.18
N VAL A 100 3.54 17.71 -6.43
CA VAL A 100 4.73 17.37 -5.61
C VAL A 100 5.99 17.18 -6.47
N SER A 101 5.81 16.77 -7.73
CA SER A 101 6.91 16.56 -8.66
C SER A 101 7.14 17.77 -9.58
N LEU A 102 6.37 18.86 -9.44
CA LEU A 102 6.44 20.02 -10.34
C LEU A 102 7.38 21.08 -9.77
N LYS A 103 8.37 21.51 -10.57
CA LYS A 103 9.17 22.72 -10.32
C LYS A 103 8.75 23.80 -11.31
N GLN A 104 8.46 24.99 -10.81
CA GLN A 104 8.19 26.16 -11.62
C GLN A 104 9.40 27.09 -11.58
N GLU A 105 9.89 27.48 -12.75
CA GLU A 105 10.92 28.49 -12.92
C GLU A 105 10.30 29.68 -13.68
N THR A 106 10.35 30.87 -13.09
CA THR A 106 9.81 32.10 -13.70
C THR A 106 10.97 32.95 -14.20
N GLY A 107 11.05 33.12 -15.52
CA GLY A 107 11.96 34.05 -16.20
C GLY A 107 11.34 35.43 -16.41
N GLN A 108 12.04 36.30 -17.13
CA GLN A 108 11.55 37.67 -17.43
C GLN A 108 10.27 37.67 -18.27
N ASP A 109 10.14 36.76 -19.26
CA ASP A 109 8.99 36.66 -20.17
C ASP A 109 8.42 35.23 -20.30
N THR A 110 8.95 34.27 -19.54
CA THR A 110 8.58 32.86 -19.65
C THR A 110 8.32 32.22 -18.30
N VAL A 111 7.41 31.24 -18.27
CA VAL A 111 7.21 30.34 -17.12
C VAL A 111 7.49 28.93 -17.61
N GLU A 112 8.51 28.29 -17.02
CA GLU A 112 8.88 26.91 -17.31
C GLU A 112 8.38 25.99 -16.20
N PHE A 113 7.75 24.88 -16.60
CA PHE A 113 7.35 23.81 -15.70
C PHE A 113 8.18 22.57 -15.96
N ARG A 114 8.89 22.08 -14.94
CA ARG A 114 9.67 20.85 -14.98
C ARG A 114 9.03 19.79 -14.10
N VAL A 115 8.95 18.57 -14.61
CA VAL A 115 8.53 17.41 -13.81
C VAL A 115 9.78 16.67 -13.34
N VAL A 116 9.98 16.62 -12.04
CA VAL A 116 11.05 15.89 -11.38
C VAL A 116 10.69 14.41 -11.39
N TYR A 117 11.40 13.64 -12.21
CA TYR A 117 11.19 12.19 -12.29
C TYR A 117 11.97 11.43 -11.21
N LEU A 118 13.21 11.86 -10.93
CA LEU A 118 14.02 11.36 -9.82
C LEU A 118 14.26 12.52 -8.86
N THR A 119 13.78 12.39 -7.64
CA THR A 119 13.96 13.43 -6.63
C THR A 119 15.29 13.27 -5.91
N ASP A 120 15.97 14.39 -5.68
CA ASP A 120 17.10 14.52 -4.76
C ASP A 120 16.67 15.11 -3.40
N ASP A 121 15.36 15.40 -3.22
CA ASP A 121 14.81 16.05 -2.04
C ASP A 121 14.83 15.12 -0.82
N SER A 122 15.67 15.46 0.16
CA SER A 122 15.84 14.71 1.40
C SER A 122 14.55 14.52 2.22
N VAL A 123 13.58 15.43 2.11
CA VAL A 123 12.29 15.33 2.80
C VAL A 123 11.43 14.26 2.14
N ILE A 124 11.35 14.27 0.80
CA ILE A 124 10.60 13.27 0.04
C ILE A 124 11.22 11.88 0.27
N PHE A 125 12.54 11.75 0.24
CA PHE A 125 13.24 10.51 0.57
C PHE A 125 12.84 9.94 1.94
N ARG A 126 12.90 10.79 2.98
CA ARG A 126 12.55 10.38 4.34
C ARG A 126 11.08 9.99 4.45
N ALA A 127 10.18 10.71 3.78
CA ALA A 127 8.76 10.40 3.75
C ALA A 127 8.49 9.05 3.08
N CYS A 128 9.13 8.77 1.95
CA CYS A 128 9.02 7.49 1.24
C CYS A 128 9.53 6.31 2.11
N LEU A 129 10.72 6.44 2.71
CA LEU A 129 11.27 5.40 3.58
C LEU A 129 10.44 5.18 4.84
N LYS A 130 9.98 6.25 5.48
CA LYS A 130 9.08 6.16 6.64
C LYS A 130 7.77 5.47 6.27
N THR A 131 7.16 5.85 5.16
CA THR A 131 5.92 5.21 4.68
C THR A 131 6.16 3.75 4.33
N ALA A 132 7.31 3.40 3.75
CA ALA A 132 7.66 2.01 3.48
C ALA A 132 7.72 1.16 4.76
N ALA A 133 8.30 1.70 5.84
CA ALA A 133 8.33 1.03 7.14
C ALA A 133 6.93 0.91 7.76
N GLN A 134 6.12 1.97 7.70
CA GLN A 134 4.73 1.96 8.19
C GLN A 134 3.87 0.93 7.45
N VAL A 135 3.97 0.87 6.12
CA VAL A 135 3.26 -0.11 5.28
C VAL A 135 3.71 -1.53 5.61
N GLY A 136 5.02 -1.77 5.74
CA GLY A 136 5.54 -3.07 6.15
C GLY A 136 4.99 -3.51 7.51
N ALA A 137 4.98 -2.61 8.50
CA ALA A 137 4.43 -2.88 9.81
C ALA A 137 2.92 -3.16 9.78
N SER A 138 2.15 -2.41 8.98
CA SER A 138 0.71 -2.65 8.84
C SER A 138 0.40 -3.98 8.14
N VAL A 139 1.13 -4.34 7.08
CA VAL A 139 0.98 -5.65 6.43
C VAL A 139 1.32 -6.80 7.38
N LEU A 140 2.36 -6.65 8.22
CA LEU A 140 2.64 -7.63 9.28
C LEU A 140 1.51 -7.69 10.33
N GLY A 141 0.88 -6.55 10.64
CA GLY A 141 -0.30 -6.49 11.49
C GLY A 141 -1.48 -7.27 10.91
N ILE A 142 -1.71 -7.14 9.60
CA ILE A 142 -2.71 -7.92 8.86
C ILE A 142 -2.36 -9.41 8.88
N PHE A 143 -1.10 -9.78 8.62
CA PHE A 143 -0.67 -11.18 8.66
C PHE A 143 -0.74 -11.81 10.05
N ARG A 144 -0.59 -11.03 11.12
CA ARG A 144 -0.84 -11.51 12.49
C ARG A 144 -2.27 -12.01 12.67
N LEU A 145 -3.25 -11.40 11.98
CA LEU A 145 -4.65 -11.85 12.02
C LEU A 145 -4.85 -13.19 11.28
N VAL A 146 -4.03 -13.46 10.26
CA VAL A 146 -4.06 -14.71 9.49
C VAL A 146 -3.31 -15.83 10.20
N PHE A 147 -2.13 -15.54 10.74
CA PHE A 147 -1.18 -16.52 11.28
C PHE A 147 -0.96 -16.34 12.78
N LYS A 148 -2.04 -16.10 13.53
CA LYS A 148 -1.99 -15.71 14.95
C LYS A 148 -1.08 -16.59 15.80
N GLU A 149 -1.26 -17.90 15.76
CA GLU A 149 -0.46 -18.87 16.54
C GLU A 149 1.04 -18.76 16.23
N ARG A 150 1.42 -18.57 14.96
CA ARG A 150 2.82 -18.44 14.56
C ARG A 150 3.44 -17.14 15.07
N PHE A 151 2.68 -16.05 15.04
CA PHE A 151 3.12 -14.76 15.59
C PHE A 151 3.28 -14.78 17.11
N GLU A 152 2.45 -15.55 17.81
CA GLU A 152 2.56 -15.74 19.26
C GLU A 152 3.76 -16.64 19.62
N LEU A 153 3.90 -17.80 18.99
CA LEU A 153 4.98 -18.76 19.27
C LEU A 153 6.39 -18.21 19.01
N THR A 154 6.54 -17.33 18.03
CA THR A 154 7.83 -16.74 17.65
C THR A 154 8.13 -15.44 18.37
N GLY A 155 7.18 -14.88 19.13
CA GLY A 155 7.33 -13.57 19.78
C GLY A 155 7.19 -12.37 18.84
N LEU A 156 6.93 -12.58 17.54
CA LEU A 156 6.80 -11.52 16.53
C LEU A 156 5.71 -10.50 16.87
N THR A 157 4.65 -10.90 17.59
CA THR A 157 3.64 -9.95 18.08
C THR A 157 4.26 -8.84 18.91
N ASN A 158 5.18 -9.19 19.83
CA ASN A 158 5.81 -8.21 20.72
C ASN A 158 6.81 -7.34 19.96
N GLU A 159 7.58 -7.91 19.05
CA GLU A 159 8.51 -7.17 18.20
C GLU A 159 7.78 -6.17 17.30
N LEU A 160 6.69 -6.59 16.68
CA LEU A 160 5.86 -5.72 15.84
C LEU A 160 5.27 -4.56 16.66
N ASN A 161 4.75 -4.83 17.86
CA ASN A 161 4.21 -3.79 18.72
C ASN A 161 5.28 -2.75 19.11
N ARG A 162 6.52 -3.17 19.37
CA ARG A 162 7.64 -2.26 19.63
C ARG A 162 8.01 -1.45 18.40
N ALA A 163 8.14 -2.08 17.24
CA ALA A 163 8.50 -1.40 15.99
C ALA A 163 7.48 -0.30 15.62
N ARG A 164 6.18 -0.52 15.91
CA ARG A 164 5.11 0.44 15.63
C ARG A 164 5.12 1.69 16.51
N GLN A 165 5.78 1.68 17.68
CA GLN A 165 5.81 2.85 18.57
C GLN A 165 6.59 4.03 17.99
N GLY A 166 7.50 3.78 17.04
CA GLY A 166 8.33 4.81 16.39
C GLY A 166 7.92 5.17 14.95
N LEU A 167 6.83 4.58 14.44
CA LEU A 167 6.39 4.73 13.04
C LEU A 167 5.14 5.59 12.96
#